data_AF-A0A7Y6PLP7-F1
#
_entry.id   AF-A0A7Y6PLP7-F1
#
_cell.length_a   1.000
_cell.length_b   1.000
_cell.length_c   1.000
_cell.angle_alpha   90.00
_cell.angle_beta   90.00
_cell.angle_gamma   90.00
#
_symmetry.space_group_name_H-M   'P 1'
#
loop_
_entity.id
_entity.type
_entity.pdbx_description
1 polymer ?
#
loop_
_entity_poly.entity_id
_entity_poly.type
_entity_poly.pdbx_seq_one_letter_code
_entity_poly.pdbx_strand_id
1 'polypeptide(L)' 'MSANQANQSGQITLRKDVSFNGVKVFSATMVADRDQLGEKVTAWIAANKDKKVTDIVITQSSDEAFHCIAITVFYWEERS' A
#
# COMPACT_ATOMS: atom_id res chain seq x y z
N MET A 1 -1.33 24.42 -28.62
CA MET A 1 -0.32 23.73 -27.77
C MET A 1 -1.09 22.78 -26.87
N SER A 2 -0.81 21.49 -27.04
CA SER A 2 -1.70 20.38 -26.70
C SER A 2 -1.83 20.14 -25.21
N ALA A 3 -3.06 19.90 -24.75
CA ALA A 3 -3.35 19.41 -23.42
C ALA A 3 -2.76 18.00 -23.25
N ASN A 4 -1.89 17.83 -22.25
CA ASN A 4 -1.40 16.54 -21.81
C ASN A 4 -2.58 15.70 -21.30
N GLN A 5 -3.15 14.89 -22.17
CA GLN A 5 -3.99 13.76 -21.77
C GLN A 5 -3.07 12.70 -21.18
N ALA A 6 -2.83 12.78 -19.87
CA ALA A 6 -2.24 11.69 -19.11
C ALA A 6 -3.25 10.53 -19.15
N ASN A 7 -2.97 9.56 -20.01
CA ASN A 7 -3.71 8.31 -20.16
C ASN A 7 -3.62 7.51 -18.85
N GLN A 8 -4.54 7.75 -17.91
CA GLN A 8 -4.69 6.92 -16.72
C GLN A 8 -5.56 5.69 -17.06
N SER A 9 -4.99 4.74 -17.79
CA SER A 9 -5.57 3.41 -17.90
C SER A 9 -5.41 2.68 -16.57
N GLY A 10 -6.30 2.97 -15.61
CA GLY A 10 -6.36 2.24 -14.35
C GLY A 10 -6.79 0.80 -14.60
N GLN A 11 -5.97 -0.17 -14.19
CA GLN A 11 -6.33 -1.58 -14.22
C GLN A 11 -7.14 -1.92 -12.97
N ILE A 12 -8.40 -2.33 -13.15
CA ILE A 12 -9.22 -2.85 -12.06
C ILE A 12 -8.95 -4.35 -11.93
N THR A 13 -8.40 -4.76 -10.79
CA THR A 13 -8.21 -6.18 -10.44
C THR A 13 -9.18 -6.56 -9.34
N LEU A 14 -10.17 -7.40 -9.67
CA LEU A 14 -11.09 -7.98 -8.68
C LEU A 14 -10.51 -9.31 -8.18
N ARG A 15 -10.18 -9.37 -6.89
CA ARG A 15 -9.69 -10.60 -6.23
C ARG A 15 -10.78 -11.17 -5.34
N LYS A 16 -11.41 -12.25 -5.80
CA LYS A 16 -12.51 -12.93 -5.08
C LYS A 16 -12.02 -13.69 -3.84
N ASP A 17 -10.75 -14.06 -3.82
CA ASP A 17 -10.08 -14.84 -2.79
C ASP A 17 -9.58 -13.99 -1.59
N VAL A 18 -9.56 -12.66 -1.73
CA VAL A 18 -9.11 -11.75 -0.67
C VAL A 18 -10.31 -11.10 0.02
N SER A 19 -10.69 -11.63 1.18
CA SER A 19 -11.63 -10.97 2.09
C SER A 19 -10.87 -10.10 3.09
N PHE A 20 -11.32 -8.87 3.31
CA PHE A 20 -10.76 -7.95 4.30
C PHE A 20 -11.87 -7.04 4.83
N ASN A 21 -11.69 -6.49 6.03
CA ASN A 21 -12.59 -5.50 6.60
C ASN A 21 -11.87 -4.24 7.12
N GLY A 22 -10.54 -4.21 6.97
CA GLY A 22 -9.68 -3.07 7.30
C GLY A 22 -8.47 -2.99 6.38
N VAL A 23 -7.87 -1.81 6.34
CA VAL A 23 -6.68 -1.52 5.53
C VAL A 23 -5.75 -0.56 6.29
N LYS A 24 -4.44 -0.80 6.18
CA LYS A 24 -3.40 0.09 6.66
C LYS A 24 -2.44 0.42 5.52
N VAL A 25 -2.30 1.70 5.22
CA VAL A 25 -1.39 2.19 4.17
C VAL A 25 -0.16 2.81 4.81
N PHE A 26 1.01 2.41 4.34
CA PHE A 26 2.30 3.03 4.63
C PHE A 26 2.83 3.61 3.33
N SER A 27 3.26 4.86 3.32
CA SER A 27 3.83 5.45 2.10
C SER A 27 5.01 6.37 2.42
N ALA A 28 5.94 6.44 1.48
CA ALA A 28 7.06 7.38 1.53
C ALA A 28 7.31 7.98 0.16
N THR A 29 7.57 9.28 0.15
CA THR A 29 7.95 10.08 -1.01
C THR A 29 9.45 10.42 -1.01
N MET A 30 10.07 10.49 0.18
CA MET A 30 11.50 10.75 0.36
C MET A 30 12.30 9.47 0.44
N VAL A 31 13.50 9.46 -0.17
CA VAL A 31 14.37 8.28 -0.24
C VAL A 31 14.72 7.75 1.15
N ALA A 32 15.09 8.62 2.10
CA ALA A 32 15.47 8.20 3.45
C ALA A 32 14.35 7.49 4.22
N ASP A 33 13.08 7.80 3.92
CA ASP A 33 11.92 7.19 4.57
C ASP A 33 11.55 5.82 3.98
N ARG A 34 12.10 5.47 2.80
CA ARG A 34 11.82 4.20 2.12
C ARG A 34 12.43 3.03 2.84
N ASP A 35 13.67 3.18 3.30
CA ASP A 35 14.39 2.11 3.99
C ASP A 35 13.68 1.74 5.30
N GLN A 36 13.06 2.72 5.97
CA GLN A 36 12.31 2.50 7.20
C GLN A 36 10.89 1.98 6.98
N LEU A 37 10.36 2.00 5.75
CA LEU A 37 8.96 1.64 5.51
C LEU A 37 8.68 0.18 5.85
N GLY A 38 9.60 -0.72 5.49
CA GLY A 38 9.50 -2.15 5.80
C GLY A 38 9.55 -2.43 7.30
N GLU A 39 10.41 -1.72 8.03
CA GLU A 39 10.49 -1.81 9.50
C GLU A 39 9.19 -1.33 10.14
N LYS A 40 8.64 -0.19 9.69
CA LYS A 40 7.37 0.35 10.18
C LYS A 40 6.21 -0.61 9.95
N VAL A 41 6.14 -1.23 8.77
CA VAL A 41 5.13 -2.26 8.45
C VAL A 41 5.28 -3.46 9.39
N THR A 42 6.50 -3.97 9.52
CA THR A 42 6.80 -5.16 10.35
C THR A 42 6.47 -4.91 11.82
N ALA A 43 6.88 -3.75 12.36
CA ALA A 43 6.57 -3.35 13.72
C ALA A 43 5.06 -3.21 13.96
N TRP A 44 4.33 -2.62 13.00
CA TRP A 44 2.88 -2.51 13.10
C TRP A 44 2.19 -3.88 13.09
N ILE A 45 2.58 -4.79 12.19
CA ILE A 45 2.05 -6.16 12.16
C ILE A 45 2.34 -6.88 13.49
N ALA A 46 3.55 -6.77 14.02
CA ALA A 46 3.94 -7.39 15.28
C ALA A 46 3.13 -6.86 16.48
N ALA A 47 2.79 -5.56 16.48
CA ALA A 47 2.00 -4.91 17.52
C ALA A 47 0.49 -5.19 17.43
N ASN A 48 -0.02 -5.63 16.27
CA ASN A 48 -1.45 -5.83 16.00
C ASN A 48 -1.78 -7.29 15.73
N LYS A 49 -1.47 -8.19 16.68
CA LYS A 49 -1.69 -9.64 16.53
C LYS A 49 -3.16 -10.05 16.48
N ASP A 50 -4.06 -9.17 16.92
CA ASP A 50 -5.51 -9.28 16.79
C ASP A 50 -6.00 -9.15 15.34
N LYS A 51 -5.15 -8.63 14.44
CA LYS A 51 -5.46 -8.40 13.03
C LYS A 51 -4.83 -9.49 12.18
N LYS A 52 -5.64 -10.27 11.48
CA LYS A 52 -5.17 -11.26 10.52
C LYS A 52 -4.87 -10.55 9.20
N VAL A 53 -3.59 -10.41 8.84
CA VAL A 53 -3.20 -9.90 7.52
C VAL A 53 -3.71 -10.86 6.44
N THR A 54 -4.46 -10.34 5.47
CA THR A 54 -5.06 -11.13 4.39
C THR A 54 -4.36 -10.90 3.06
N ASP A 55 -3.78 -9.71 2.86
CA ASP A 55 -3.07 -9.37 1.63
C ASP A 55 -2.13 -8.17 1.83
N ILE A 56 -1.09 -8.07 1.00
CA ILE A 56 -0.18 -6.93 0.97
C ILE A 56 0.07 -6.56 -0.49
N VAL A 57 -0.20 -5.31 -0.82
CA VAL A 57 0.06 -4.75 -2.15
C VAL A 57 1.12 -3.67 -2.04
N ILE A 58 2.18 -3.81 -2.82
CA ILE A 58 3.24 -2.81 -2.95
C ILE A 58 3.01 -2.08 -4.26
N THR A 59 2.84 -0.77 -4.17
CA THR A 59 2.73 0.11 -5.34
C THR A 59 3.90 1.07 -5.38
N GLN A 60 4.47 1.23 -6.56
CA GLN A 60 5.52 2.20 -6.82
C GLN A 60 5.02 3.13 -7.93
N SER A 61 5.23 4.43 -7.73
CA SER A 61 5.06 5.44 -8.77
C SER A 61 6.39 6.16 -8.94
N SER A 62 6.83 6.34 -10.17
CA SER A 62 8.04 7.06 -10.51
C SER A 62 7.71 8.23 -11.42
N ASP A 63 7.98 9.45 -10.98
CA ASP A 63 8.31 10.54 -11.90
C ASP A 63 9.84 10.72 -11.94
N GLU A 64 10.33 11.56 -12.85
CA GLU A 64 11.76 11.73 -13.18
C GLU A 64 12.61 12.23 -11.99
N ALA A 65 11.98 12.71 -10.90
CA ALA A 65 12.66 13.27 -9.73
C ALA A 65 12.24 12.64 -8.38
N PHE A 66 11.08 11.99 -8.31
CA PHE A 66 10.52 11.44 -7.09
C PHE A 66 9.84 10.09 -7.35
N HIS A 67 10.26 9.12 -6.56
CA HIS A 67 9.67 7.82 -6.53
C HIS A 67 8.83 7.71 -5.26
N CYS A 68 7.53 7.52 -5.39
CA CYS A 68 6.67 7.18 -4.27
C CYS A 68 6.62 5.66 -4.12
N ILE A 69 6.69 5.16 -2.88
CA ILE A 69 6.37 3.77 -2.56
C ILE A 69 5.21 3.76 -1.57
N ALA A 70 4.23 2.88 -1.79
CA ALA A 70 3.21 2.58 -0.81
C ALA A 70 3.08 1.09 -0.60
N ILE A 71 3.04 0.68 0.67
CA ILE A 71 2.74 -0.68 1.11
C ILE A 71 1.34 -0.62 1.74
N THR A 72 0.39 -1.27 1.08
CA THR A 72 -0.99 -1.39 1.53
C THR A 72 -1.19 -2.77 2.14
N VAL A 73 -1.45 -2.81 3.44
CA VAL A 73 -1.73 -4.03 4.20
C VAL A 73 -3.23 -4.15 4.39
N PHE A 74 -3.83 -5.19 3.81
CA PHE A 74 -5.22 -5.54 4.03
C PHE A 74 -5.31 -6.56 5.16
N TYR A 75 -6.32 -6.43 6.01
CA TYR A 75 -6.48 -7.32 7.15
C TYR A 75 -7.95 -7.56 7.48
N TRP A 76 -8.15 -8.62 8.26
CA TRP A 76 -9.39 -8.93 8.93
C TRP A 76 -9.20 -8.77 10.44
N GLU A 77 -10.02 -7.93 11.06
CA GLU A 77 -10.17 -7.87 12.52
C GLU A 77 -11.54 -8.42 12.92
N GLU A 78 -11.59 -9.29 13.92
CA GLU A 78 -12.87 -9.76 14.44
C GLU A 78 -13.53 -8.59 15.18
N ARG A 79 -14.67 -8.11 14.67
CA ARG A 79 -15.41 -7.03 15.32
C ARG A 79 -16.17 -7.65 16.49
N SER A 80 -15.69 -7.39 17.71
CA SER A 80 -16.39 -7.70 18.97
C SER A 80 -17.60 -6.80 19.18
#